data_AF-A0A133QBG9-F1
#
_entry.id   AF-A0A133QBG9-F1
#
_cell.length_a   1.000
_cell.length_b   1.000
_cell.length_c   1.000
_cell.angle_alpha   90.00
_cell.angle_beta   90.00
_cell.angle_gamma   90.00
#
_symmetry.space_group_name_H-M   'P 1'
#
loop_
_entity.id
_entity.type
_entity.pdbx_description
1 polymer ?
#
loop_
_entity_poly.entity_id
_entity_poly.type
_entity_poly.pdbx_seq_one_letter_code
_entity_poly.pdbx_strand_id
1 'polypeptide(L)' 'MAENEIITREDPQMQLFSQLMEGTLKKLERYCATARPMLDGEVYLSSEEVCRQLRLSTRTLQ' A
#
# COMPACT_ATOMS: atom_id res chain seq x y z
N MET A 1 -2.22 -29.08 27.91
CA MET A 1 -3.15 -28.13 27.26
C MET A 1 -2.63 -26.75 27.62
N ALA A 2 -2.04 -26.02 26.67
CA ALA A 2 -1.62 -24.64 26.93
C ALA A 2 -2.86 -23.76 26.71
N GLU A 3 -3.55 -23.45 27.80
CA GLU A 3 -4.71 -22.56 27.80
C GLU A 3 -4.26 -21.15 27.39
N ASN A 4 -4.88 -20.63 26.34
CA ASN A 4 -4.82 -19.24 25.82
C ASN A 4 -4.00 -18.25 26.68
N GLU A 5 -2.68 -18.27 26.50
CA GLU A 5 -1.78 -17.35 27.16
C GLU A 5 -1.97 -15.97 26.52
N ILE A 6 -2.40 -14.98 27.31
CA ILE A 6 -2.63 -13.62 26.82
C ILE A 6 -1.26 -12.97 26.62
N ILE A 7 -0.83 -12.84 25.37
CA ILE A 7 0.40 -12.13 25.02
C ILE A 7 0.20 -10.64 25.32
N THR A 8 0.94 -10.13 26.30
CA THR A 8 0.92 -8.71 26.69
C THR A 8 2.03 -7.93 26.00
N ARG A 9 1.97 -6.60 26.04
CA ARG A 9 3.04 -5.74 25.48
C ARG A 9 4.38 -5.88 26.18
N GLU A 10 4.36 -6.34 27.42
CA GLU A 10 5.55 -6.52 28.25
C GLU A 10 6.27 -7.84 27.96
N ASP A 11 5.61 -8.75 27.22
CA ASP A 11 6.21 -9.99 26.79
C ASP A 11 7.49 -9.74 25.97
N PRO A 12 8.63 -10.39 26.31
CA PRO A 12 9.90 -10.16 25.62
C PRO A 12 9.85 -10.40 24.10
N GLN A 13 9.05 -11.36 23.64
CA GLN A 13 8.88 -11.64 22.22
C GLN A 13 8.07 -10.53 21.54
N MET A 14 7.04 -10.00 22.21
CA MET A 14 6.25 -8.86 21.73
C MET A 14 7.08 -7.56 21.68
N GLN A 15 7.97 -7.35 22.65
CA GLN A 15 8.89 -6.20 22.65
C GLN A 15 9.87 -6.27 21.48
N LEU A 16 10.50 -7.45 21.28
CA LEU A 16 11.40 -7.66 20.15
C LEU A 16 10.69 -7.46 18.81
N PHE A 17 9.48 -8.01 18.68
CA PHE A 17 8.65 -7.80 17.49
C PHE A 17 8.35 -6.33 17.24
N SER A 18 7.97 -5.58 18.28
CA SER A 18 7.67 -4.14 18.18
C SER A 18 8.89 -3.35 17.71
N GLN A 19 10.09 -3.64 18.24
CA GLN A 19 11.34 -3.00 17.80
C GLN A 19 11.66 -3.28 16.32
N LEU A 20 11.43 -4.52 15.85
CA LEU A 20 11.61 -4.88 14.45
C LEU A 20 10.59 -4.16 13.53
N MET A 21 9.35 -4.03 14.00
CA MET A 21 8.31 -3.29 13.29
C MET A 21 8.60 -1.79 13.20
N GLU A 22 9.11 -1.17 14.26
CA GLU A 22 9.55 0.23 14.22
C GLU A 22 10.65 0.47 13.18
N GLY A 23 11.64 -0.44 13.09
CA GLY A 23 12.69 -0.36 12.08
C GLY A 23 12.15 -0.47 10.66
N THR A 24 11.15 -1.33 10.45
CA THR A 24 10.47 -1.51 9.16
C THR A 24 9.64 -0.28 8.79
N LEU A 25 8.88 0.25 9.76
CA LEU A 25 8.07 1.44 9.58
C LEU A 25 8.91 2.65 9.18
N LYS A 26 10.02 2.91 9.88
CA LYS A 26 10.95 4.01 9.53
C LYS A 26 11.50 3.90 8.11
N LYS A 27 11.77 2.69 7.63
CA LYS A 27 12.23 2.48 6.24
C LYS A 27 11.11 2.77 5.24
N LEU A 28 9.90 2.29 5.53
CA LEU A 28 8.73 2.52 4.69
C LEU A 28 8.38 4.00 4.61
N GLU A 29 8.38 4.72 5.75
CA GLU A 29 8.15 6.17 5.80
C GLU A 29 9.13 6.94 4.93
N ARG A 30 10.43 6.61 5.02
CA ARG A 30 11.48 7.22 4.17
C ARG A 30 11.24 6.94 2.70
N TYR A 31 10.86 5.70 2.36
CA TYR A 31 10.53 5.32 0.99
C TYR A 31 9.34 6.14 0.47
N CYS A 32 8.24 6.19 1.21
CA CYS A 32 7.05 6.95 0.82
C CYS A 32 7.32 8.46 0.69
N ALA A 33 8.14 9.03 1.58
CA ALA A 33 8.49 10.45 1.52
C ALA A 33 9.34 10.82 0.29
N THR A 34 10.11 9.86 -0.23
CA THR A 34 11.02 10.06 -1.37
C THR A 34 10.48 9.48 -2.68
N ALA A 35 9.46 8.63 -2.61
CA ALA A 35 8.78 8.08 -3.76
C ALA A 35 8.19 9.23 -4.60
N ARG A 36 8.66 9.30 -5.84
CA ARG A 36 8.08 10.13 -6.89
C ARG A 36 7.43 9.16 -7.88
N PRO A 37 6.13 8.85 -7.72
CA PRO A 37 5.45 8.00 -8.68
C PRO A 37 5.56 8.62 -10.08
N MET A 38 5.68 7.78 -11.10
CA MET A 38 5.70 8.28 -12.48
C MET A 38 4.43 9.08 -12.73
N LEU A 39 4.59 10.22 -13.41
CA LEU A 39 3.48 11.09 -13.81
C LEU A 39 2.65 11.58 -12.61
N ASP A 40 3.32 11.86 -11.48
CA ASP A 40 2.71 12.32 -10.23
C ASP A 40 1.63 11.38 -9.67
N GLY A 41 1.68 10.10 -10.03
CA GLY A 41 0.68 9.11 -9.65
C GLY A 41 -0.54 9.07 -10.55
N GLU A 42 -0.52 9.78 -11.68
CA GLU A 42 -1.56 9.67 -12.70
C GLU A 42 -1.58 8.26 -13.32
N VAL A 43 -2.79 7.74 -13.49
CA VAL A 43 -3.03 6.46 -14.14
C VAL A 43 -3.63 6.73 -15.50
N TYR A 44 -2.92 6.32 -16.54
CA TYR A 44 -3.40 6.45 -17.91
C TYR A 44 -4.45 5.39 -18.18
N LEU A 45 -5.60 5.83 -18.68
CA LEU A 45 -6.64 4.93 -19.15
C LEU A 45 -6.33 4.51 -20.59
N SER A 46 -6.50 3.22 -20.85
CA SER A 46 -6.55 2.71 -22.22
C SER A 46 -7.76 3.27 -22.97
N SER A 47 -7.70 3.27 -24.31
CA SER A 47 -8.84 3.71 -25.14
C SER A 47 -10.14 2.98 -24.80
N GLU A 48 -10.07 1.70 -24.42
CA GLU A 48 -11.23 0.91 -24.02
C GLU A 48 -11.85 1.40 -22.70
N GLU A 49 -11.02 1.68 -21.70
CA GLU A 49 -11.48 2.21 -20.40
C GLU A 49 -12.10 3.59 -20.55
N VAL A 50 -11.48 4.45 -21.38
CA VAL A 50 -12.03 5.77 -21.70
C VAL A 50 -13.39 5.63 -22.42
N CYS A 51 -13.49 4.76 -23.42
CA CYS A 51 -14.75 4.51 -24.13
C CYS A 51 -15.85 4.01 -23.18
N ARG A 52 -15.51 3.11 -22.24
CA ARG A 52 -16.45 2.57 -21.25
C ARG A 52 -16.95 3.65 -20.30
N GLN A 53 -16.07 4.50 -19.78
CA GLN A 53 -16.45 5.59 -18.87
C GLN A 53 -17.30 6.65 -19.57
N LEU A 54 -16.94 7.02 -20.80
CA LEU A 54 -17.66 8.04 -21.58
C LEU A 54 -18.91 7.50 -22.29
N ARG A 55 -19.11 6.17 -22.30
CA ARG A 55 -20.18 5.48 -23.05
C ARG A 55 -20.13 5.78 -24.54
N LEU A 56 -18.93 5.83 -25.10
CA LEU A 56 -18.67 6.13 -26.50
C LEU A 56 -18.13 4.91 -27.22
N SER A 57 -18.29 4.89 -28.55
CA SER A 57 -17.60 3.93 -29.40
C SER A 57 -16.15 4.34 -29.61
N THR A 58 -15.27 3.40 -29.92
CA THR A 58 -13.87 3.67 -30.26
C THR A 58 -13.72 4.65 -31.42
N ARG A 59 -14.63 4.58 -32.40
CA ARG A 59 -14.68 5.50 -33.55
C ARG A 59 -15.01 6.94 -33.17
N THR A 60 -15.72 7.15 -32.06
CA THR A 60 -16.06 8.50 -31.57
C THR A 60 -14.92 9.10 -30.75
N LEU A 61 -14.02 8.27 -30.21
CA LEU A 61 -12.87 8.71 -29.43
C LEU A 61 -11.68 9.12 -30.32
N GLN A 62 -11.57 8.54 -31.52
CA GLN A 62 -10.59 8.88 -32.56
C GLN A 62 -10.91 10.21 -33.23
#